data_AF-A0A1L6TF38-F1
#
_entry.id   AF-A0A1L6TF38-F1
#
_cell.length_a   1.000
_cell.length_b   1.000
_cell.length_c   1.000
_cell.angle_alpha   90.00
_cell.angle_beta   90.00
_cell.angle_gamma   90.00
#
_symmetry.space_group_name_H-M   'P 1'
#
loop_
_entity.id
_entity.type
_entity.pdbx_description
1 polymer ?
#
loop_
_entity_poly.entity_id
_entity_poly.type
_entity_poly.pdbx_seq_one_letter_code
_entity_poly.pdbx_strand_id
1 'polypeptide(L)' 'MRVITKPTTAKCNIQAYIRYLLSEPVRTSCTGLSDVLLNISHDSVNRFLLRENYRPEDLWTEVSEKIDLQDLRIDSKI' A
#
# COMPACT_ATOMS: atom_id res chain seq x y z
N MET A 1 -12.09 1.46 12.03
CA MET A 1 -12.71 1.36 10.69
C MET A 1 -12.39 2.65 9.94
N ARG A 2 -11.78 2.58 8.75
CA ARG A 2 -11.38 3.77 7.98
C ARG A 2 -12.62 4.57 7.55
N VAL A 3 -12.57 5.90 7.66
CA VAL A 3 -13.66 6.79 7.24
C VAL A 3 -13.36 7.31 5.84
N ILE A 4 -14.00 6.72 4.84
CA ILE A 4 -13.88 7.15 3.45
C ILE A 4 -14.74 8.41 3.26
N THR A 5 -14.09 9.55 3.02
CA THR A 5 -14.78 10.85 2.98
C THR A 5 -15.44 11.18 1.64
N LYS A 6 -15.06 10.49 0.55
CA LYS A 6 -15.59 10.67 -0.82
C LYS A 6 -15.46 9.35 -1.57
N PRO A 7 -16.29 8.97 -2.56
CA PRO A 7 -16.08 7.78 -3.41
C PRO A 7 -14.84 7.91 -4.31
N THR A 8 -14.21 6.78 -4.69
CA THR A 8 -12.99 6.80 -5.52
C THR A 8 -13.33 6.85 -6.99
N THR A 9 -12.72 7.79 -7.69
CA THR A 9 -12.60 7.77 -9.16
C THR A 9 -11.21 7.31 -9.61
N ALA A 10 -10.29 7.08 -8.66
CA ALA A 10 -8.94 6.63 -8.93
C ALA A 10 -8.96 5.15 -9.31
N LYS A 11 -8.25 4.81 -10.39
CA LYS A 11 -7.96 3.42 -10.78
C LYS A 11 -6.97 2.74 -9.81
N CYS A 12 -6.32 3.52 -8.95
CA CYS A 12 -5.44 3.03 -7.89
C CYS A 12 -6.29 2.49 -6.72
N ASN A 13 -5.88 1.36 -6.17
CA ASN A 13 -6.53 0.71 -5.04
C ASN A 13 -5.50 0.14 -4.07
N ILE A 14 -5.96 -0.34 -2.91
CA ILE A 14 -5.09 -0.82 -1.84
C ILE A 14 -4.20 -2.00 -2.26
N GLN A 15 -4.72 -2.93 -3.07
CA GLN A 15 -3.94 -4.09 -3.52
C GLN A 15 -2.79 -3.67 -4.43
N ALA A 16 -3.05 -2.75 -5.37
CA ALA A 16 -2.03 -2.15 -6.22
C ALA A 16 -0.96 -1.44 -5.40
N TYR A 17 -1.37 -0.67 -4.38
CA TYR A 17 -0.45 0.03 -3.50
C TYR A 17 0.43 -0.94 -2.69
N ILE A 18 -0.17 -1.94 -2.04
CA ILE A 18 0.55 -2.96 -1.27
C ILE A 18 1.56 -3.70 -2.14
N ARG A 19 1.15 -4.15 -3.34
CA ARG A 19 2.04 -4.83 -4.28
C ARG A 19 3.25 -3.97 -4.66
N TYR A 20 3.02 -2.67 -4.90
CA TYR A 20 4.08 -1.73 -5.19
C TYR A 20 5.05 -1.57 -4.01
N LEU A 21 4.54 -1.45 -2.77
CA LEU A 21 5.38 -1.37 -1.58
C LEU A 21 6.24 -2.64 -1.40
N LEU A 22 5.67 -3.81 -1.71
CA LEU A 22 6.40 -5.08 -1.64
C LEU A 22 7.46 -5.20 -2.74
N SER A 23 7.22 -4.65 -3.94
CA SER A 23 8.19 -4.68 -5.04
C SER A 23 9.30 -3.65 -4.89
N GLU A 24 8.99 -2.46 -4.34
CA GLU A 24 9.91 -1.32 -4.20
C GLU A 24 9.98 -0.82 -2.75
N PRO A 25 10.45 -1.64 -1.79
CA PRO A 25 10.34 -1.32 -0.36
C PRO A 25 11.24 -0.15 0.09
N VAL A 26 12.26 0.22 -0.70
CA VAL A 26 13.26 1.22 -0.31
C VAL A 26 13.01 2.58 -0.96
N ARG A 27 12.44 2.61 -2.18
CA ARG A 27 12.25 3.83 -2.96
C ARG A 27 10.82 3.96 -3.47
N THR A 28 9.90 4.11 -2.53
CA THR A 28 8.48 4.32 -2.82
C THR A 28 8.22 5.78 -3.18
N SER A 29 7.55 6.04 -4.31
CA SER A 29 7.06 7.37 -4.66
C SER A 29 5.73 7.31 -5.41
N CYS A 30 4.94 8.39 -5.37
CA CYS A 30 3.71 8.49 -6.15
C CYS A 30 3.96 8.36 -7.65
N THR A 31 5.09 8.87 -8.14
CA THR A 31 5.51 8.73 -9.55
C THR A 31 5.84 7.28 -9.87
N GLY A 32 6.63 6.59 -9.04
CA GLY A 32 6.94 5.17 -9.25
C GLY A 32 5.69 4.28 -9.25
N LEU A 33 4.74 4.54 -8.35
CA LEU A 33 3.45 3.84 -8.35
C LEU A 33 2.62 4.13 -9.61
N SER A 34 2.64 5.38 -10.06
CA SER A 34 1.99 5.80 -11.31
C SER A 34 2.57 5.09 -12.53
N ASP A 35 3.89 4.95 -12.59
CA ASP A 35 4.62 4.32 -13.69
C ASP A 35 4.30 2.82 -13.75
N VAL A 36 4.26 2.14 -12.60
CA VAL A 36 3.95 0.70 -12.51
C VAL A 36 2.50 0.40 -12.88
N LEU A 37 1.55 1.29 -12.55
CA LEU A 37 0.12 1.06 -12.79
C LEU A 37 -0.36 1.41 -14.19
N LEU A 38 0.53 1.82 -15.11
CA LEU A 38 0.31 2.10 -16.53
C LEU A 38 -1.11 2.63 -16.85
N ASN A 39 -1.25 3.94 -17.06
CA ASN A 39 -2.51 4.69 -17.30
C ASN A 39 -3.18 5.33 -16.07
N ILE A 40 -2.39 5.64 -15.05
CA ILE A 40 -2.78 6.51 -13.93
C ILE A 40 -1.77 7.65 -13.87
N SER A 41 -2.20 8.85 -13.46
CA SER A 41 -1.28 9.95 -13.17
C SER A 41 -0.83 9.93 -11.71
N HIS A 42 0.37 10.43 -11.43
CA HIS A 42 0.88 10.55 -10.06
C HIS A 42 -0.04 11.40 -9.18
N ASP A 43 -0.73 12.41 -9.74
CA ASP A 43 -1.77 13.19 -9.05
C ASP A 43 -2.96 12.34 -8.62
N SER A 44 -3.40 11.42 -9.47
CA SER A 44 -4.49 10.50 -9.13
C SER A 44 -4.06 9.54 -8.01
N VAL A 45 -2.82 9.09 -8.02
CA VAL A 45 -2.23 8.29 -6.94
C VAL A 45 -2.18 9.11 -5.64
N ASN A 46 -1.69 10.35 -5.70
CA ASN A 46 -1.59 11.23 -4.55
C ASN A 46 -2.97 11.50 -3.91
N ARG A 47 -3.98 11.83 -4.74
CA ARG A 47 -5.36 12.02 -4.26
C ARG A 47 -5.93 10.75 -3.62
N PHE A 48 -5.63 9.59 -4.19
CA PHE A 48 -6.02 8.29 -3.62
C PHE A 48 -5.40 8.10 -2.23
N LEU A 49 -4.08 8.23 -2.11
CA LEU A 49 -3.37 8.01 -0.84
C LEU A 49 -3.80 9.01 0.25
N LEU A 50 -3.95 10.29 -0.10
CA LEU A 50 -4.43 11.32 0.83
C LEU A 50 -5.86 11.10 1.29
N ARG A 51 -6.74 10.61 0.40
CA ARG A 51 -8.14 10.30 0.73
C ARG A 51 -8.23 9.08 1.65
N GLU A 52 -7.47 8.03 1.33
CA GLU A 52 -7.50 6.77 2.06
C GLU A 52 -6.82 6.87 3.42
N ASN A 53 -5.79 7.71 3.53
CA ASN A 53 -5.03 7.96 4.75
C ASN A 53 -4.58 6.66 5.43
N TYR A 54 -4.03 5.73 4.64
CA TYR A 54 -3.58 4.42 5.12
C TYR A 54 -2.53 4.56 6.22
N ARG A 55 -2.78 3.90 7.35
CA ARG A 55 -1.79 3.66 8.39
C ARG A 55 -1.12 2.30 8.17
N PRO A 56 0.09 2.08 8.69
CA PRO A 56 0.78 0.79 8.55
C PRO A 56 -0.07 -0.42 8.97
N GLU A 57 -0.91 -0.26 9.99
CA GLU A 57 -1.79 -1.32 10.49
C GLU A 57 -2.91 -1.66 9.50
N ASP A 58 -3.39 -0.69 8.73
CA ASP A 58 -4.37 -0.93 7.66
C ASP A 58 -3.75 -1.82 6.57
N LEU A 59 -2.50 -1.54 6.19
CA LEU A 59 -1.77 -2.32 5.19
C LEU A 59 -1.48 -3.74 5.69
N TRP A 60 -1.04 -3.86 6.95
CA TRP A 60 -0.77 -5.15 7.58
C TRP A 60 -2.01 -6.03 7.65
N THR A 61 -3.14 -5.47 8.08
CA THR A 61 -4.42 -6.21 8.19
C THR A 61 -4.84 -6.83 6.86
N GLU A 62 -4.50 -6.21 5.74
CA GLU A 62 -4.90 -6.66 4.39
C GLU A 62 -4.02 -7.80 3.85
N VAL A 63 -2.84 -7.99 4.43
CA VAL A 63 -1.87 -9.01 3.99
C VAL A 63 -1.56 -10.06 5.05
N SER A 64 -1.85 -9.80 6.33
CA SER A 64 -1.45 -10.67 7.45
C SER A 64 -1.98 -12.10 7.29
N GLU A 65 -3.21 -12.27 6.81
CA GLU A 65 -3.81 -13.59 6.54
C GLU A 65 -3.12 -14.35 5.40
N LYS A 66 -2.32 -13.66 4.58
CA LYS A 66 -1.60 -14.23 3.42
C LYS A 66 -0.12 -14.49 3.73
N ILE A 67 0.35 -14.12 4.92
CA ILE A 67 1.74 -14.29 5.34
C ILE A 67 1.77 -15.41 6.38
N ASP A 68 2.61 -16.42 6.15
CA ASP A 68 2.89 -17.42 7.17
C ASP A 68 3.82 -16.79 8.22
N LEU A 69 3.28 -16.60 9.44
CA LEU A 69 4.00 -16.01 10.55
C LEU A 69 4.79 -17.06 11.36
N GLN A 70 4.63 -18.36 11.08
CA GLN A 70 5.24 -19.41 11.89
C GLN A 70 6.76 -19.55 11.69
N ASP A 71 7.30 -18.99 10.60
CA ASP A 71 8.74 -19.01 10.31
C ASP A 71 9.47 -17.70 10.66
N LEU A 72 8.78 -16.73 11.28
CA LEU A 72 9.40 -15.51 11.80
C LEU A 72 10.12 -15.78 13.13
N ARG A 73 11.20 -16.59 13.09
CA ARG A 73 12.21 -16.60 14.15
C ARG A 73 12.94 -15.26 14.11
N ILE A 74 12.45 -14.31 14.91
CA ILE A 74 13.29 -13.22 15.39
C ILE A 74 14.29 -13.90 16.34
N ASP A 75 15.46 -14.28 15.82
CA ASP A 75 16.59 -14.71 16.65
C ASP A 75 17.07 -13.49 17.45
N SER A 76 16.32 -13.14 18.50
CA SER A 76 16.74 -12.20 19.54
C SER A 76 17.79 -12.88 20.41
N LYS A 77 19.01 -12.98 19.88
CA LYS A 77 20.23 -13.14 20.68
C LYS A 77 20.82 -11.75 20.90
N ILE A 78 20.50 -11.17 22.06
CA ILE A 78 21.36 -10.19 22.74
C ILE A 78 21.91 -10.91 23.96
#